data_AF-A0A6A4IKU0-F1
#
_entry.id   AF-A0A6A4IKU0-F1
#
_cell.length_a   1.000
_cell.length_b   1.000
_cell.length_c   1.000
_cell.angle_alpha   90.00
_cell.angle_beta   90.00
_cell.angle_gamma   90.00
#
_symmetry.space_group_name_H-M   'P 1'
#
loop_
_entity.id
_entity.type
_entity.pdbx_description
1 polymer ?
#
loop_
_entity_poly.entity_id
_entity_poly.type
_entity_poly.pdbx_seq_one_letter_code
_entity_poly.pdbx_strand_id
1 'polypeptide(L)'
;MDSVSTHASTDSSSLSVQSSLLRSDSSASSTSYVSSAESLPSRPLQPVRASSEDINGLSKPTASSSSLPSLKEQLEAERSMSAINVNQFVDKELLQGVSIGFYDPVVQEQPQAMAGVMPNIISLPYGKSPPLHLQTTSWRHLLKLMARLSGTRIEPTPQATQRNEDLHLRTVIQFVRPHYSSPTWRTIVWFTIDQDSERPLMRRNPTGDVDILPYSYSQMKLPPLLRDGSDSPLSKTYTIPSTHTVPYPILPISFPNLTIYLQAALDESRRYMNDSSSGMRKFAKMLQSCYPDEFDSGDRVVERSGMSGLFKKVIGRGGKSNKKGRGGTNEEMYDLVTPFVPDEWG
;
A
#
# COMPACT_ATOMS: atom_id res chain seq x y z
N MET A 1 -41.20 -58.52 3.29
CA MET A 1 -41.39 -58.51 1.83
C MET A 1 -42.45 -57.48 1.52
N ASP A 2 -41.94 -56.32 1.14
CA ASP A 2 -42.47 -55.32 0.23
C ASP A 2 -43.78 -54.61 0.57
N SER A 3 -43.62 -53.53 1.34
CA SER A 3 -44.56 -52.41 1.40
C SER A 3 -44.19 -51.39 0.31
N VAL A 4 -45.01 -51.31 -0.73
CA VAL A 4 -44.92 -50.30 -1.79
C VAL A 4 -45.78 -49.11 -1.39
N SER A 5 -45.15 -47.94 -1.16
CA SER A 5 -45.82 -46.65 -1.02
C SER A 5 -45.41 -45.74 -2.16
N THR A 6 -46.37 -45.47 -3.04
CA THR A 6 -46.33 -44.49 -4.11
C THR A 6 -47.04 -43.22 -3.63
N HIS A 7 -46.30 -42.12 -3.50
CA HIS A 7 -46.87 -40.78 -3.58
C HIS A 7 -45.97 -39.88 -4.42
N ALA A 8 -46.52 -39.43 -5.53
CA ALA A 8 -45.98 -38.42 -6.43
C ALA A 8 -46.96 -37.25 -6.52
N SER A 9 -46.43 -36.13 -6.99
CA SER A 9 -47.08 -34.86 -7.40
C SER A 9 -46.94 -33.74 -6.35
N THR A 10 -45.90 -32.89 -6.47
CA THR A 10 -45.77 -31.70 -7.34
C THR A 10 -46.68 -30.56 -6.91
N ASP A 11 -46.09 -29.55 -6.28
CA ASP A 11 -46.62 -28.19 -6.33
C ASP A 11 -45.52 -27.20 -6.69
N SER A 12 -45.86 -26.44 -7.72
CA SER A 12 -45.14 -25.38 -8.40
C SER A 12 -45.20 -24.07 -7.64
N SER A 13 -44.12 -23.28 -7.64
CA SER A 13 -44.18 -21.83 -7.42
C SER A 13 -42.94 -21.16 -8.02
N SER A 14 -43.04 -20.85 -9.32
CA SER A 14 -42.21 -19.88 -10.03
C SER A 14 -42.77 -18.48 -9.79
N LEU A 15 -41.98 -17.57 -9.21
CA LEU A 15 -42.30 -16.14 -9.19
C LEU A 15 -41.20 -15.36 -9.90
N SER A 16 -41.50 -15.03 -11.16
CA SER A 16 -40.85 -14.01 -11.96
C SER A 16 -41.32 -12.62 -11.51
N VAL A 17 -40.41 -11.75 -11.10
CA VAL A 17 -40.68 -10.32 -10.92
C VAL A 17 -39.91 -9.54 -11.97
N GLN A 18 -40.61 -9.15 -13.03
CA GLN A 18 -40.25 -8.06 -13.92
C GLN A 18 -40.99 -6.79 -13.46
N SER A 19 -40.26 -5.69 -13.32
CA SER A 19 -40.82 -4.33 -13.25
C SER A 19 -39.68 -3.36 -13.59
N SER A 20 -39.56 -2.96 -14.85
CA SER A 20 -40.28 -1.87 -15.54
C SER A 20 -39.54 -0.54 -15.42
N LEU A 21 -38.91 -0.18 -16.55
CA LEU A 21 -38.42 1.12 -16.94
C LEU A 21 -39.50 2.20 -16.78
N LEU A 22 -39.16 3.32 -16.13
CA LEU A 22 -39.83 4.60 -16.39
C LEU A 22 -38.80 5.73 -16.49
N ARG A 23 -38.80 6.32 -17.68
CA ARG A 23 -38.24 7.63 -18.05
C ARG A 23 -38.86 8.73 -17.17
N SER A 24 -38.08 9.76 -16.88
CA SER A 24 -38.60 11.09 -16.60
C SER A 24 -37.63 12.12 -17.15
N ASP A 25 -38.02 12.70 -18.30
CA ASP A 25 -37.53 13.96 -18.82
C ASP A 25 -38.21 15.10 -18.06
N SER A 26 -37.48 16.17 -17.72
CA SER A 26 -38.03 17.51 -17.43
C SER A 26 -36.92 18.59 -17.45
N SER A 27 -36.83 19.27 -18.60
CA SER A 27 -36.80 20.74 -18.78
C SER A 27 -35.93 21.65 -17.90
N ALA A 28 -34.90 22.21 -18.55
CA ALA A 28 -34.68 23.63 -18.89
C ALA A 28 -34.80 24.76 -17.84
N SER A 29 -33.84 25.71 -17.96
CA SER A 29 -33.77 27.12 -17.48
C SER A 29 -32.54 27.32 -16.55
N SER A 30 -31.62 28.28 -16.70
CA SER A 30 -31.55 29.48 -17.52
C SER A 30 -30.08 29.91 -17.68
N THR A 31 -29.83 30.56 -18.82
CA THR A 31 -28.67 31.39 -19.14
C THR A 31 -28.51 32.60 -18.22
N SER A 32 -27.27 32.95 -17.87
CA SER A 32 -26.85 34.35 -17.74
C SER A 32 -25.38 34.50 -18.13
N TYR A 33 -25.20 35.29 -19.19
CA TYR A 33 -23.96 35.93 -19.64
C TYR A 33 -23.42 36.89 -18.57
N VAL A 34 -22.09 37.14 -18.57
CA VAL A 34 -21.44 38.48 -18.70
C VAL A 34 -19.92 38.29 -18.77
N SER A 35 -19.33 38.75 -19.88
CA SER A 35 -18.08 39.52 -20.12
C SER A 35 -16.91 39.50 -19.11
N SER A 36 -15.64 39.75 -19.44
CA SER A 36 -14.85 40.07 -20.65
C SER A 36 -13.40 40.30 -20.16
N ALA A 37 -12.46 40.49 -21.11
CA ALA A 37 -11.06 40.96 -20.99
C ALA A 37 -10.03 39.81 -20.88
N GLU A 38 -9.27 39.44 -21.92
CA GLU A 38 -8.48 40.23 -22.88
C GLU A 38 -7.27 40.94 -22.22
N SER A 39 -6.12 40.26 -22.21
CA SER A 39 -4.80 40.88 -22.36
C SER A 39 -3.70 39.83 -22.60
N LEU A 40 -3.22 39.74 -23.83
CA LEU A 40 -1.84 39.35 -24.19
C LEU A 40 -0.95 40.62 -24.14
N PRO A 41 0.35 40.59 -24.49
CA PRO A 41 1.44 39.68 -24.14
C PRO A 41 2.64 40.45 -23.53
N SER A 42 3.60 39.77 -22.91
CA SER A 42 4.92 40.38 -22.61
C SER A 42 6.05 39.34 -22.62
N ARG A 43 6.70 39.23 -23.78
CA ARG A 43 8.15 38.94 -23.96
C ARG A 43 8.86 40.31 -23.93
N PRO A 44 10.14 40.55 -23.56
CA PRO A 44 11.38 39.73 -23.72
C PRO A 44 12.29 39.76 -22.45
N LEU A 45 13.40 39.03 -22.32
CA LEU A 45 14.74 39.31 -22.88
C LEU A 45 15.73 38.21 -22.41
N GLN A 46 16.54 37.69 -23.33
CA GLN A 46 17.91 37.20 -23.05
C GLN A 46 18.80 38.41 -22.70
N PRO A 47 19.89 38.33 -21.91
CA PRO A 47 21.18 37.70 -22.31
C PRO A 47 21.90 37.03 -21.10
N VAL A 48 23.02 36.31 -21.17
CA VAL A 48 24.38 36.72 -21.53
C VAL A 48 25.25 35.45 -21.57
N ARG A 49 26.03 35.32 -22.64
CA ARG A 49 27.23 34.45 -22.72
C ARG A 49 28.28 34.92 -21.70
N ALA A 50 28.81 34.01 -20.90
CA ALA A 50 30.16 34.15 -20.35
C ALA A 50 31.06 33.08 -20.98
N SER A 51 31.95 33.57 -21.83
CA SER A 51 33.20 32.97 -22.28
C SER A 51 34.25 33.02 -21.14
N SER A 52 35.47 32.53 -21.43
CA SER A 52 36.70 32.50 -20.61
C SER A 52 36.70 31.43 -19.50
N GLU A 53 37.74 30.62 -19.30
CA GLU A 53 39.16 30.80 -19.62
C GLU A 53 39.90 29.44 -19.61
N ASP A 54 40.80 29.28 -20.58
CA ASP A 54 41.87 28.28 -20.58
C ASP A 54 42.82 28.52 -19.41
N ILE A 55 43.15 27.48 -18.65
CA ILE A 55 44.39 27.43 -17.87
C ILE A 55 45.11 26.11 -18.15
N ASN A 56 46.15 26.25 -18.98
CA ASN A 56 47.31 25.38 -19.06
C ASN A 56 47.85 25.04 -17.66
N GLY A 57 47.99 23.76 -17.37
CA GLY A 57 48.63 23.25 -16.15
C GLY A 57 49.36 21.94 -16.43
N LEU A 58 50.32 21.98 -17.35
CA LEU A 58 51.23 20.89 -17.65
C LEU A 58 52.24 20.73 -16.51
N SER A 59 51.97 19.84 -15.55
CA SER A 59 52.97 19.35 -14.60
C SER A 59 53.09 17.84 -14.71
N LYS A 60 54.24 17.46 -15.27
CA LYS A 60 54.78 16.12 -15.50
C LYS A 60 55.29 15.54 -14.17
N PRO A 61 54.74 14.44 -13.64
CA PRO A 61 55.40 13.68 -12.59
C PRO A 61 56.30 12.62 -13.22
N THR A 62 57.57 12.70 -12.83
CA THR A 62 58.62 11.71 -13.00
C THR A 62 58.19 10.30 -12.60
N ALA A 63 58.51 9.33 -13.47
CA ALA A 63 58.32 7.92 -13.25
C ALA A 63 59.17 7.42 -12.08
N SER A 64 58.52 6.97 -11.01
CA SER A 64 59.08 6.08 -10.00
C SER A 64 58.41 4.71 -10.17
N SER A 65 59.21 3.74 -10.57
CA SER A 65 58.84 2.34 -10.76
C SER A 65 58.52 1.68 -9.41
N SER A 66 57.24 1.65 -9.04
CA SER A 66 56.71 0.73 -8.05
C SER A 66 55.90 -0.34 -8.77
N SER A 67 56.31 -1.58 -8.58
CA SER A 67 55.66 -2.82 -9.02
C SER A 67 54.14 -2.75 -8.97
N LEU A 68 53.51 -2.76 -10.15
CA LEU A 68 52.06 -2.85 -10.32
C LEU A 68 51.57 -4.21 -9.79
N PRO A 69 50.63 -4.26 -8.84
CA PRO A 69 49.87 -5.47 -8.58
C PRO A 69 49.08 -5.83 -9.86
N SER A 70 48.98 -7.13 -10.11
CA SER A 70 48.33 -7.69 -11.30
C SER A 70 46.89 -7.17 -11.43
N LEU A 71 46.52 -6.64 -12.60
CA LEU A 71 45.16 -6.17 -12.93
C LEU A 71 44.06 -7.22 -12.68
N LYS A 72 44.41 -8.51 -12.58
CA LYS A 72 43.49 -9.58 -12.19
C LYS A 72 43.11 -9.55 -10.70
N GLU A 73 44.02 -9.13 -9.84
CA GLU A 73 43.84 -9.13 -8.38
C GLU A 73 43.04 -7.89 -7.93
N GLN A 74 43.15 -6.78 -8.66
CA GLN A 74 42.39 -5.56 -8.39
C GLN A 74 40.91 -5.66 -8.83
N LEU A 75 40.61 -6.46 -9.87
CA LEU A 75 39.23 -6.80 -10.29
C LEU A 75 38.54 -7.82 -9.37
N GLU A 76 39.32 -8.63 -8.63
CA GLU A 76 38.78 -9.56 -7.62
C GLU A 76 38.56 -8.88 -6.27
N ALA A 77 39.35 -7.86 -5.92
CA ALA A 77 39.16 -7.04 -4.71
C ALA A 77 37.96 -6.06 -4.81
N GLU A 78 37.61 -5.56 -5.99
CA GLU A 78 36.35 -4.81 -6.18
C GLU A 78 35.10 -5.70 -6.16
N ARG A 79 35.25 -7.02 -6.42
CA ARG A 79 34.17 -8.00 -6.27
C ARG A 79 33.89 -8.40 -4.83
N SER A 80 34.82 -8.17 -3.89
CA SER A 80 34.65 -8.49 -2.47
C SER A 80 34.17 -7.31 -1.63
N MET A 81 34.23 -6.07 -2.16
CA MET A 81 33.47 -4.94 -1.63
C MET A 81 32.05 -4.90 -2.22
N SER A 82 31.34 -6.03 -2.18
CA SER A 82 29.89 -6.00 -2.34
C SER A 82 29.35 -5.04 -1.29
N ALA A 83 28.89 -3.86 -1.74
CA ALA A 83 28.36 -2.81 -0.89
C ALA A 83 27.46 -3.44 0.15
N ILE A 84 27.84 -3.32 1.43
CA ILE A 84 27.17 -3.94 2.57
C ILE A 84 25.68 -3.60 2.43
N ASN A 85 24.87 -4.61 2.11
CA ASN A 85 23.44 -4.40 2.01
C ASN A 85 22.95 -4.16 3.44
N VAL A 86 22.50 -2.94 3.73
CA VAL A 86 21.99 -2.56 5.07
C VAL A 86 20.86 -3.50 5.51
N ASN A 87 20.15 -4.11 4.56
CA ASN A 87 19.11 -5.09 4.82
C ASN A 87 19.63 -6.51 5.16
N GLN A 88 20.94 -6.73 5.28
CA GLN A 88 21.51 -8.03 5.66
C GLN A 88 21.14 -8.46 7.09
N PHE A 89 20.76 -7.51 7.93
CA PHE A 89 20.39 -7.73 9.33
C PHE A 89 18.88 -8.01 9.54
N VAL A 90 18.12 -8.14 8.46
CA VAL A 90 16.69 -8.49 8.56
C VAL A 90 16.55 -9.97 8.83
N ASP A 91 15.80 -10.32 9.88
CA ASP A 91 15.48 -11.70 10.23
C ASP A 91 14.94 -12.46 9.02
N LYS A 92 15.53 -13.64 8.73
CA LYS A 92 15.15 -14.47 7.58
C LYS A 92 13.67 -14.85 7.60
N GLU A 93 13.08 -14.94 8.79
CA GLU A 93 11.65 -15.22 8.99
C GLU A 93 10.76 -14.08 8.49
N LEU A 94 11.23 -12.82 8.57
CA LEU A 94 10.51 -11.66 8.03
C LEU A 94 10.55 -11.59 6.49
N LEU A 95 11.44 -12.36 5.86
CA LEU A 95 11.51 -12.46 4.40
C LEU A 95 10.71 -13.66 3.86
N GLN A 96 10.04 -14.42 4.74
CA GLN A 96 9.25 -15.58 4.33
C GLN A 96 7.89 -15.16 3.77
N GLY A 97 7.59 -15.59 2.54
CA GLY A 97 6.36 -15.25 1.83
C GLY A 97 6.35 -13.82 1.27
N VAL A 98 7.50 -13.14 1.27
CA VAL A 98 7.65 -11.78 0.75
C VAL A 98 7.98 -11.81 -0.73
N SER A 99 7.30 -10.97 -1.51
CA SER A 99 7.70 -10.68 -2.89
C SER A 99 7.51 -9.19 -3.19
N ILE A 100 8.42 -8.63 -3.99
CA ILE A 100 8.39 -7.22 -4.37
C ILE A 100 8.80 -7.10 -5.83
N GLY A 101 8.10 -6.27 -6.60
CA GLY A 101 8.47 -6.06 -8.00
C GLY A 101 7.41 -5.35 -8.83
N PHE A 102 7.65 -5.34 -10.14
CA PHE A 102 6.80 -4.72 -11.17
C PHE A 102 6.09 -5.77 -12.04
N TYR A 103 6.01 -7.01 -11.56
CA TYR A 103 5.44 -8.16 -12.25
C TYR A 103 4.23 -8.69 -11.48
N ASP A 104 3.46 -9.59 -12.09
CA ASP A 104 2.29 -10.15 -11.40
C ASP A 104 2.73 -11.02 -10.20
N PRO A 105 2.28 -10.72 -8.97
CA PRO A 105 2.67 -11.48 -7.78
C PRO A 105 2.12 -12.91 -7.83
N VAL A 106 2.95 -13.86 -7.42
CA VAL A 106 2.56 -15.27 -7.33
C VAL A 106 1.97 -15.52 -5.95
N VAL A 107 0.67 -15.79 -5.90
CA VAL A 107 -0.05 -16.10 -4.66
C VAL A 107 0.01 -17.60 -4.41
N GLN A 108 0.82 -18.03 -3.45
CA GLN A 108 1.00 -19.44 -3.08
C GLN A 108 0.47 -19.72 -1.67
N GLU A 109 0.03 -20.96 -1.45
CA GLU A 109 -0.40 -21.42 -0.13
C GLU A 109 0.78 -21.53 0.84
N GLN A 110 1.88 -22.14 0.41
CA GLN A 110 3.09 -22.24 1.21
C GLN A 110 3.97 -20.99 1.00
N PRO A 111 4.35 -20.27 2.07
CA PRO A 111 5.18 -19.08 1.94
C PRO A 111 6.63 -19.47 1.63
N GLN A 112 7.11 -19.12 0.45
CA GLN A 112 8.50 -19.28 0.03
C GLN A 112 9.34 -18.10 0.51
N ALA A 113 10.60 -18.34 0.89
CA ALA A 113 11.54 -17.25 1.17
C ALA A 113 11.70 -16.34 -0.06
N MET A 114 11.81 -15.03 0.17
CA MET A 114 11.99 -14.05 -0.88
C MET A 114 13.17 -14.42 -1.80
N ALA A 115 12.93 -14.40 -3.10
CA ALA A 115 14.00 -14.61 -4.08
C ALA A 115 14.86 -13.34 -4.16
N GLY A 116 16.16 -13.48 -3.87
CA GLY A 116 17.12 -12.38 -3.94
C GLY A 116 17.19 -11.53 -2.67
N VAL A 117 17.85 -10.37 -2.79
CA VAL A 117 18.04 -9.42 -1.69
C VAL A 117 17.03 -8.27 -1.80
N MET A 118 16.60 -7.73 -0.66
CA MET A 118 15.71 -6.56 -0.66
C MET A 118 16.47 -5.35 -1.24
N PRO A 119 15.94 -4.66 -2.26
CA PRO A 119 16.58 -3.48 -2.83
C PRO A 119 16.61 -2.32 -1.83
N ASN A 120 17.66 -1.51 -1.88
CA ASN A 120 17.76 -0.26 -1.11
C ASN A 120 16.98 0.89 -1.77
N ILE A 121 16.95 0.92 -3.11
CA ILE A 121 16.24 1.95 -3.87
C ILE A 121 15.32 1.26 -4.84
N ILE A 122 14.04 1.63 -4.81
CA ILE A 122 13.03 1.17 -5.74
C ILE A 122 12.57 2.37 -6.56
N SER A 123 13.02 2.44 -7.81
CA SER A 123 12.65 3.51 -8.73
C SER A 123 11.25 3.26 -9.30
N LEU A 124 10.29 4.09 -8.93
CA LEU A 124 8.90 4.04 -9.35
C LEU A 124 8.73 4.79 -10.68
N PRO A 125 8.39 4.10 -11.78
CA PRO A 125 8.16 4.72 -13.08
C PRO A 125 6.87 5.56 -13.10
N TYR A 126 6.85 6.56 -13.99
CA TYR A 126 5.69 7.43 -14.25
C TYR A 126 5.05 7.08 -15.61
N GLY A 127 3.73 7.19 -15.70
CA GLY A 127 2.94 6.91 -16.91
C GLY A 127 2.48 5.45 -17.01
N LYS A 128 2.61 4.87 -18.20
CA LYS A 128 2.08 3.53 -18.59
C LYS A 128 2.97 2.37 -18.12
N SER A 129 3.38 2.39 -16.86
CA SER A 129 4.20 1.34 -16.26
C SER A 129 3.36 0.44 -15.35
N PRO A 130 3.74 -0.84 -15.17
CA PRO A 130 3.11 -1.69 -14.17
C PRO A 130 3.25 -1.08 -12.75
N PRO A 131 2.30 -1.36 -11.83
CA PRO A 131 2.40 -0.91 -10.46
C PRO A 131 3.49 -1.70 -9.72
N LEU A 132 4.15 -1.07 -8.76
CA LEU A 132 5.04 -1.79 -7.83
C LEU A 132 4.17 -2.54 -6.82
N HIS A 133 4.35 -3.84 -6.67
CA HIS A 133 3.71 -4.62 -5.61
C HIS A 133 4.69 -4.94 -4.48
N LEU A 134 4.16 -5.05 -3.26
CA LEU A 134 4.79 -5.65 -2.10
C LEU A 134 3.81 -6.64 -1.47
N GLN A 135 4.09 -7.93 -1.59
CA GLN A 135 3.30 -9.02 -1.01
C GLN A 135 3.94 -9.50 0.30
N THR A 136 3.11 -9.78 1.29
CA THR A 136 3.48 -10.36 2.58
C THR A 136 2.45 -11.37 3.08
N THR A 137 2.80 -12.08 4.16
CA THR A 137 1.94 -13.11 4.77
C THR A 137 0.77 -12.54 5.55
N SER A 138 0.93 -11.37 6.18
CA SER A 138 -0.12 -10.66 6.89
C SER A 138 0.12 -9.15 6.92
N TRP A 139 -0.87 -8.38 7.40
CA TRP A 139 -0.74 -6.94 7.58
C TRP A 139 0.27 -6.59 8.66
N ARG A 140 0.23 -7.26 9.82
CA ARG A 140 1.23 -7.06 10.87
C ARG A 140 2.64 -7.39 10.37
N HIS A 141 2.77 -8.48 9.58
CA HIS A 141 4.05 -8.85 8.98
C HIS A 141 4.57 -7.78 8.02
N LEU A 142 3.68 -7.18 7.20
CA LEU A 142 4.02 -6.05 6.32
C LEU A 142 4.62 -4.88 7.10
N LEU A 143 3.92 -4.42 8.13
CA LEU A 143 4.37 -3.25 8.89
C LEU A 143 5.70 -3.52 9.61
N LYS A 144 5.87 -4.69 10.22
CA LYS A 144 7.13 -5.10 10.87
C LYS A 144 8.29 -5.14 9.89
N LEU A 145 8.07 -5.75 8.71
CA LEU A 145 9.09 -5.83 7.67
C LEU A 145 9.52 -4.44 7.21
N MET A 146 8.56 -3.58 6.86
CA MET A 146 8.84 -2.24 6.36
C MET A 146 9.52 -1.34 7.40
N ALA A 147 9.16 -1.47 8.69
CA ALA A 147 9.83 -0.75 9.77
C ALA A 147 11.31 -1.14 9.93
N ARG A 148 11.67 -2.40 9.66
CA ARG A 148 13.05 -2.89 9.75
C ARG A 148 13.90 -2.66 8.50
N LEU A 149 13.27 -2.35 7.37
CA LEU A 149 13.94 -2.04 6.11
C LEU A 149 14.29 -0.55 6.00
N SER A 150 15.07 -0.04 6.95
CA SER A 150 15.46 1.38 7.01
C SER A 150 16.28 1.85 5.80
N GLY A 151 17.03 0.93 5.18
CA GLY A 151 17.81 1.19 3.97
C GLY A 151 16.96 1.24 2.69
N THR A 152 15.71 0.77 2.73
CA THR A 152 14.84 0.71 1.55
C THR A 152 13.97 1.96 1.44
N ARG A 153 13.98 2.57 0.25
CA ARG A 153 13.13 3.70 -0.11
C ARG A 153 12.60 3.63 -1.54
N ILE A 154 11.44 4.23 -1.74
CA ILE A 154 10.81 4.40 -3.04
C ILE A 154 11.14 5.79 -3.54
N GLU A 155 11.74 5.86 -4.72
CA GLU A 155 12.09 7.11 -5.40
C GLU A 155 11.37 7.18 -6.73
N PRO A 156 11.00 8.37 -7.23
CA PRO A 156 10.52 8.49 -8.59
C PRO A 156 11.67 8.25 -9.58
N THR A 157 11.39 7.73 -10.77
CA THR A 157 12.41 7.71 -11.83
C THR A 157 12.81 9.13 -12.22
N PRO A 158 14.04 9.37 -12.72
CA PRO A 158 14.48 10.71 -13.13
C PRO A 158 13.55 11.37 -14.17
N GLN A 159 12.92 10.55 -15.03
CA GLN A 159 11.93 11.01 -16.02
C GLN A 159 10.64 11.54 -15.37
N ALA A 160 10.26 10.98 -14.22
CA ALA A 160 9.09 11.42 -13.47
C ALA A 160 9.34 12.78 -12.81
N THR A 161 10.50 12.95 -12.17
CA THR A 161 10.89 14.21 -11.50
C THR A 161 10.98 15.39 -12.47
N GLN A 162 11.32 15.14 -13.74
CA GLN A 162 11.32 16.19 -14.77
C GLN A 162 9.92 16.68 -15.16
N ARG A 163 8.86 15.89 -14.90
CA ARG A 163 7.49 16.24 -15.27
C ARG A 163 6.77 17.00 -14.17
N ASN A 164 7.03 16.67 -12.92
CA ASN A 164 6.36 17.27 -11.78
C ASN A 164 7.28 17.19 -10.56
N GLU A 165 7.36 18.30 -9.81
CA GLU A 165 8.21 18.45 -8.63
C GLU A 165 7.59 17.73 -7.41
N ASP A 166 6.26 17.71 -7.31
CA ASP A 166 5.52 17.13 -6.18
C ASP A 166 4.82 15.83 -6.55
N LEU A 167 5.61 14.75 -6.66
CA LEU A 167 5.10 13.42 -6.99
C LEU A 167 4.53 12.74 -5.75
N HIS A 168 3.23 12.44 -5.81
CA HIS A 168 2.52 11.77 -4.73
C HIS A 168 2.40 10.26 -4.99
N LEU A 169 2.47 9.47 -3.93
CA LEU A 169 2.33 8.02 -3.97
C LEU A 169 0.86 7.62 -3.79
N ARG A 170 0.29 6.91 -4.76
CA ARG A 170 -1.02 6.25 -4.63
C ARG A 170 -0.82 4.83 -4.10
N THR A 171 -1.67 4.44 -3.15
CA THR A 171 -1.60 3.14 -2.49
C THR A 171 -2.92 2.39 -2.63
N VAL A 172 -2.86 1.16 -3.11
CA VAL A 172 -3.99 0.22 -3.13
C VAL A 172 -3.62 -1.00 -2.31
N ILE A 173 -4.43 -1.33 -1.32
CA ILE A 173 -4.27 -2.51 -0.47
C ILE A 173 -5.17 -3.62 -1.00
N GLN A 174 -4.65 -4.82 -1.09
CA GLN A 174 -5.38 -5.99 -1.54
C GLN A 174 -5.12 -7.15 -0.58
N PHE A 175 -6.19 -7.80 -0.12
CA PHE A 175 -6.13 -9.05 0.61
C PHE A 175 -6.56 -10.18 -0.32
N VAL A 176 -5.72 -11.20 -0.50
CA VAL A 176 -5.97 -12.29 -1.45
C VAL A 176 -5.85 -13.64 -0.76
N ARG A 177 -6.76 -14.57 -1.10
CA ARG A 177 -6.64 -15.98 -0.74
C ARG A 177 -6.00 -16.77 -1.88
N PRO A 178 -5.01 -17.64 -1.62
CA PRO A 178 -4.47 -18.54 -2.63
C PRO A 178 -5.54 -19.47 -3.23
N HIS A 179 -6.53 -19.87 -2.42
CA HIS A 179 -7.61 -20.76 -2.81
C HIS A 179 -8.88 -20.45 -2.00
N TYR A 180 -10.07 -20.77 -2.54
CA TYR A 180 -11.36 -20.47 -1.89
C TYR A 180 -11.51 -21.15 -0.52
N SER A 181 -10.98 -22.37 -0.39
CA SER A 181 -10.96 -23.13 0.87
C SER A 181 -9.81 -22.75 1.79
N SER A 182 -8.85 -21.92 1.37
CA SER A 182 -7.73 -21.53 2.22
C SER A 182 -8.24 -20.62 3.33
N PRO A 183 -7.94 -20.92 4.60
CA PRO A 183 -8.25 -20.02 5.70
C PRO A 183 -7.31 -18.81 5.72
N THR A 184 -6.17 -18.88 5.02
CA THR A 184 -5.12 -17.88 5.09
C THR A 184 -5.29 -16.79 4.04
N TRP A 185 -5.10 -15.54 4.46
CA TRP A 185 -5.06 -14.37 3.59
C TRP A 185 -3.63 -13.88 3.41
N ARG A 186 -3.30 -13.37 2.22
CA ARG A 186 -2.06 -12.64 1.91
C ARG A 186 -2.37 -11.17 1.76
N THR A 187 -1.44 -10.32 2.17
CA THR A 187 -1.54 -8.86 1.99
C THR A 187 -0.66 -8.47 0.81
N ILE A 188 -1.21 -7.72 -0.14
CA ILE A 188 -0.48 -7.13 -1.25
C ILE A 188 -0.75 -5.64 -1.23
N VAL A 189 0.31 -4.83 -1.22
CA VAL A 189 0.20 -3.38 -1.39
C VAL A 189 0.76 -3.01 -2.74
N TRP A 190 -0.02 -2.23 -3.48
CA TRP A 190 0.31 -1.75 -4.81
C TRP A 190 0.59 -0.25 -4.76
N PHE A 191 1.65 0.17 -5.43
CA PHE A 191 2.13 1.54 -5.46
C PHE A 191 2.22 2.06 -6.90
N THR A 192 1.73 3.27 -7.11
CA THR A 192 1.87 4.03 -8.36
C THR A 192 2.10 5.49 -8.07
N ILE A 193 2.71 6.22 -9.00
CA ILE A 193 2.77 7.69 -8.91
C ILE A 193 1.43 8.26 -9.33
N ASP A 194 0.95 9.25 -8.59
CA ASP A 194 -0.25 9.99 -8.91
C ASP A 194 -0.13 10.75 -10.25
N GLN A 195 -1.19 10.73 -11.04
CA GLN A 195 -1.25 11.29 -12.40
C GLN A 195 -2.49 12.17 -12.59
N ASP A 196 -2.99 12.76 -11.50
CA ASP A 196 -4.23 13.54 -11.52
C ASP A 196 -4.18 14.75 -12.46
N SER A 197 -2.99 15.28 -12.79
CA SER A 197 -2.82 16.37 -13.77
C SER A 197 -3.17 15.99 -15.21
N GLU A 198 -3.13 14.69 -15.55
CA GLU A 198 -3.40 14.20 -16.91
C GLU A 198 -4.87 13.75 -17.07
N ARG A 199 -5.71 13.90 -16.05
CA ARG A 199 -7.13 13.50 -16.10
C ARG A 199 -7.95 14.43 -16.99
N PRO A 200 -8.72 13.89 -17.96
CA PRO A 200 -9.77 14.66 -18.63
C PRO A 200 -10.80 15.17 -17.61
N LEU A 201 -11.18 16.46 -17.71
CA LEU A 201 -12.08 17.15 -16.76
C LEU A 201 -13.40 16.41 -16.47
N MET A 202 -13.91 15.59 -17.41
CA MET A 202 -15.13 14.79 -17.23
C MET A 202 -14.99 13.56 -16.33
N ARG A 203 -13.77 13.13 -15.98
CA ARG A 203 -13.50 11.90 -15.19
C ARG A 203 -12.88 12.19 -13.83
N ARG A 204 -13.17 13.36 -13.26
CA ARG A 204 -12.84 13.63 -11.87
C ARG A 204 -13.80 12.84 -11.00
N ASN A 205 -13.47 11.56 -10.76
CA ASN A 205 -14.23 10.73 -9.82
C ASN A 205 -14.31 11.49 -8.49
N PRO A 206 -15.48 11.52 -7.84
CA PRO A 206 -15.62 12.17 -6.54
C PRO A 206 -14.61 11.54 -5.58
N THR A 207 -13.68 12.38 -5.15
CA THR A 207 -12.58 12.09 -4.24
C THR A 207 -13.11 11.36 -3.00
N GLY A 208 -12.81 10.07 -2.85
CA GLY A 208 -13.18 9.31 -1.65
C GLY A 208 -13.82 7.94 -1.89
N ASP A 209 -14.10 7.56 -3.14
CA ASP A 209 -14.47 6.16 -3.41
C ASP A 209 -13.24 5.26 -3.26
N VAL A 210 -13.30 4.41 -2.24
CA VAL A 210 -12.23 3.47 -1.86
C VAL A 210 -12.24 2.19 -2.69
N ASP A 211 -13.31 1.96 -3.46
CA ASP A 211 -13.48 0.75 -4.28
C ASP A 211 -13.00 0.95 -5.71
N ILE A 212 -12.78 2.21 -6.10
CA ILE A 212 -12.29 2.58 -7.42
C ILE A 212 -10.76 2.67 -7.39
N LEU A 213 -10.13 2.05 -8.38
CA LEU A 213 -8.69 2.14 -8.57
C LEU A 213 -8.27 3.57 -9.01
N PRO A 214 -7.10 4.05 -8.57
CA PRO A 214 -6.56 5.33 -9.02
C PRO A 214 -6.43 5.43 -10.56
N TYR A 215 -6.42 6.66 -11.08
CA TYR A 215 -6.35 6.88 -12.54
C TYR A 215 -5.11 6.29 -13.20
N SER A 216 -3.99 6.23 -12.49
CA SER A 216 -2.77 5.58 -12.93
C SER A 216 -3.04 4.16 -13.45
N TYR A 217 -3.96 3.41 -12.82
CA TYR A 217 -4.33 2.05 -13.23
C TYR A 217 -5.10 1.99 -14.55
N SER A 218 -5.71 3.10 -15.00
CA SER A 218 -6.37 3.18 -16.31
C SER A 218 -5.39 3.38 -17.47
N GLN A 219 -4.15 3.79 -17.18
CA GLN A 219 -3.11 4.01 -18.18
C GLN A 219 -2.25 2.77 -18.46
N MET A 220 -2.35 1.73 -17.63
CA MET A 220 -1.51 0.53 -17.67
C MET A 220 -2.35 -0.73 -17.87
N LYS A 221 -1.68 -1.85 -18.18
CA LYS A 221 -2.33 -3.17 -18.16
C LYS A 221 -2.63 -3.53 -16.71
N LEU A 222 -3.91 -3.61 -16.35
CA LEU A 222 -4.33 -3.95 -14.99
C LEU A 222 -3.87 -5.38 -14.62
N PRO A 223 -3.13 -5.56 -13.50
CA PRO A 223 -2.74 -6.87 -12.99
C PRO A 223 -3.96 -7.78 -12.85
N PRO A 224 -3.87 -9.08 -13.22
CA PRO A 224 -5.02 -9.99 -13.19
C PRO A 224 -5.75 -9.99 -11.84
N LEU A 225 -5.00 -9.96 -10.73
CA LEU A 225 -5.57 -9.95 -9.38
C LEU A 225 -6.42 -8.71 -9.08
N LEU A 226 -6.16 -7.57 -9.74
CA LEU A 226 -6.91 -6.33 -9.56
C LEU A 226 -8.09 -6.20 -10.52
N ARG A 227 -8.31 -7.18 -11.41
CA ARG A 227 -9.45 -7.19 -12.33
C ARG A 227 -10.73 -7.68 -11.67
N ASP A 228 -10.58 -8.54 -10.68
CA ASP A 228 -11.71 -9.02 -9.89
C ASP A 228 -12.28 -7.86 -9.06
N GLY A 229 -13.60 -7.87 -8.83
CA GLY A 229 -14.27 -6.82 -8.07
C GLY A 229 -13.65 -6.59 -6.69
N SER A 230 -13.87 -5.40 -6.12
CA SER A 230 -13.23 -4.95 -4.87
C SER A 230 -13.61 -5.75 -3.62
N ASP A 231 -14.61 -6.64 -3.70
CA ASP A 231 -15.08 -7.48 -2.58
C ASP A 231 -15.48 -8.88 -3.07
N SER A 232 -14.53 -9.57 -3.70
CA SER A 232 -14.66 -10.98 -4.06
C SER A 232 -14.30 -11.89 -2.86
N PRO A 233 -14.89 -13.09 -2.74
CA PRO A 233 -14.49 -14.06 -1.71
C PRO A 233 -12.99 -14.43 -1.73
N LEU A 234 -12.33 -14.30 -2.89
CA LEU A 234 -10.91 -14.56 -3.06
C LEU A 234 -10.02 -13.32 -2.94
N SER A 235 -10.59 -12.13 -3.10
CA SER A 235 -9.84 -10.90 -3.27
C SER A 235 -10.65 -9.71 -2.77
N LYS A 236 -10.09 -8.96 -1.82
CA LYS A 236 -10.68 -7.72 -1.32
C LYS A 236 -9.71 -6.57 -1.54
N THR A 237 -10.17 -5.50 -2.16
CA THR A 237 -9.35 -4.35 -2.55
C THR A 237 -9.83 -3.07 -1.89
N TYR A 238 -8.90 -2.24 -1.45
CA TYR A 238 -9.13 -0.94 -0.85
C TYR A 238 -8.10 0.08 -1.34
N THR A 239 -8.56 1.12 -2.02
CA THR A 239 -7.72 2.27 -2.38
C THR A 239 -7.68 3.23 -1.21
N ILE A 240 -6.48 3.59 -0.73
CA ILE A 240 -6.34 4.61 0.31
C ILE A 240 -6.68 5.98 -0.31
N PRO A 241 -7.74 6.67 0.14
CA PRO A 241 -8.05 8.00 -0.35
C PRO A 241 -7.19 9.05 0.37
N SER A 242 -6.91 10.17 -0.30
CA SER A 242 -6.33 11.33 0.38
C SER A 242 -7.38 11.99 1.25
N THR A 243 -7.03 12.22 2.50
CA THR A 243 -7.83 12.93 3.48
C THR A 243 -7.03 14.10 4.03
N HIS A 244 -7.69 15.03 4.71
CA HIS A 244 -7.01 16.14 5.36
C HIS A 244 -6.01 15.67 6.44
N THR A 245 -6.31 14.56 7.12
CA THR A 245 -5.50 13.99 8.21
C THR A 245 -4.42 13.05 7.69
N VAL A 246 -4.69 12.35 6.58
CA VAL A 246 -3.80 11.39 5.93
C VAL A 246 -3.72 11.74 4.43
N PRO A 247 -2.90 12.74 4.04
CA PRO A 247 -2.67 13.07 2.64
C PRO A 247 -1.80 12.02 1.96
N TYR A 248 -1.73 12.03 0.63
CA TYR A 248 -0.83 11.13 -0.08
C TYR A 248 0.63 11.37 0.30
N PRO A 249 1.45 10.31 0.45
CA PRO A 249 2.87 10.48 0.73
C PRO A 249 3.57 11.13 -0.46
N ILE A 250 4.49 12.05 -0.18
CA ILE A 250 5.33 12.70 -1.19
C ILE A 250 6.56 11.80 -1.41
N LEU A 251 7.00 11.66 -2.67
CA LEU A 251 8.20 10.91 -3.02
C LEU A 251 9.44 11.84 -3.05
N PRO A 252 10.62 11.35 -2.64
CA PRO A 252 10.92 9.98 -2.21
C PRO A 252 10.44 9.66 -0.78
N ILE A 253 10.14 8.38 -0.51
CA ILE A 253 9.71 7.92 0.81
C ILE A 253 10.41 6.64 1.23
N SER A 254 10.92 6.59 2.47
CA SER A 254 11.50 5.39 3.07
C SER A 254 10.44 4.40 3.55
N PHE A 255 10.77 3.11 3.64
CA PHE A 255 9.83 2.10 4.14
C PHE A 255 9.37 2.34 5.59
N PRO A 256 10.21 2.79 6.54
CA PRO A 256 9.73 3.16 7.87
C PRO A 256 8.71 4.30 7.84
N ASN A 257 8.94 5.36 7.05
CA ASN A 257 7.98 6.46 6.93
C ASN A 257 6.67 6.01 6.26
N LEU A 258 6.78 5.13 5.25
CA LEU A 258 5.61 4.54 4.61
C LEU A 258 4.83 3.63 5.57
N THR A 259 5.50 2.96 6.50
CA THR A 259 4.87 2.17 7.58
C THR A 259 4.01 3.06 8.47
N ILE A 260 4.54 4.21 8.89
CA ILE A 260 3.81 5.19 9.71
C ILE A 260 2.58 5.70 8.95
N TYR A 261 2.72 6.00 7.65
CA TYR A 261 1.60 6.39 6.80
C TYR A 261 0.51 5.31 6.72
N LEU A 262 0.90 4.04 6.50
CA LEU A 262 -0.05 2.92 6.42
C LEU A 262 -0.78 2.70 7.75
N GLN A 263 -0.06 2.83 8.88
CA GLN A 263 -0.67 2.77 10.21
C GLN A 263 -1.65 3.93 10.42
N ALA A 264 -1.27 5.15 10.06
CA ALA A 264 -2.14 6.32 10.17
C ALA A 264 -3.41 6.16 9.32
N ALA A 265 -3.30 5.60 8.11
CA ALA A 265 -4.45 5.29 7.26
C ALA A 265 -5.40 4.25 7.89
N LEU A 266 -4.85 3.22 8.55
CA LEU A 266 -5.65 2.23 9.29
C LEU A 266 -6.33 2.86 10.51
N ASP A 267 -5.62 3.68 11.27
CA ASP A 267 -6.17 4.36 12.44
C ASP A 267 -7.27 5.35 12.05
N GLU A 268 -7.11 6.05 10.92
CA GLU A 268 -8.16 6.88 10.35
C GLU A 268 -9.38 6.02 9.97
N SER A 269 -9.20 4.90 9.28
CA SER A 269 -10.29 3.95 8.99
C SER A 269 -11.04 3.49 10.24
N ARG A 270 -10.31 3.19 11.33
CA ARG A 270 -10.88 2.80 12.63
C ARG A 270 -11.71 3.94 13.27
N ARG A 271 -11.38 5.21 13.03
CA ARG A 271 -12.18 6.36 13.52
C ARG A 271 -13.57 6.44 12.89
N TYR A 272 -13.70 6.01 11.64
CA TYR A 272 -14.97 6.00 10.91
C TYR A 272 -15.80 4.73 11.09
N MET A 273 -15.44 3.82 12.00
CA MET A 273 -16.17 2.55 12.22
C MET A 273 -17.68 2.73 12.44
N ASN A 274 -18.06 3.81 13.13
CA ASN A 274 -19.46 4.14 13.43
C ASN A 274 -20.17 4.92 12.32
N ASP A 275 -19.43 5.45 11.35
CA ASP A 275 -19.99 6.17 10.20
C ASP A 275 -20.37 5.16 9.11
N SER A 276 -21.67 4.88 9.00
CA SER A 276 -22.18 3.89 8.07
C SER A 276 -22.21 4.33 6.61
N SER A 277 -22.07 5.63 6.35
CA SER A 277 -22.03 6.22 5.01
C SER A 277 -20.62 6.30 4.42
N SER A 278 -19.57 6.24 5.24
CA SER A 278 -18.19 6.35 4.74
C SER A 278 -17.65 5.02 4.22
N GLY A 279 -17.06 5.03 3.02
CA GLY A 279 -16.20 3.94 2.53
C GLY A 279 -14.96 3.76 3.41
N MET A 280 -14.58 4.77 4.19
CA MET A 280 -13.38 4.79 5.03
C MET A 280 -13.31 3.63 6.02
N ARG A 281 -14.43 3.18 6.60
CA ARG A 281 -14.42 2.05 7.55
C ARG A 281 -14.13 0.69 6.90
N LYS A 282 -14.20 0.61 5.56
CA LYS A 282 -14.06 -0.64 4.81
C LYS A 282 -12.70 -1.27 5.08
N PHE A 283 -11.64 -0.47 5.14
CA PHE A 283 -10.29 -0.99 5.38
C PHE A 283 -10.15 -1.70 6.73
N ALA A 284 -10.56 -1.08 7.83
CA ALA A 284 -10.56 -1.70 9.15
C ALA A 284 -11.41 -2.98 9.20
N LYS A 285 -12.60 -2.99 8.56
CA LYS A 285 -13.45 -4.19 8.46
C LYS A 285 -12.82 -5.31 7.65
N MET A 286 -12.22 -4.97 6.51
CA MET A 286 -11.51 -5.92 5.66
C MET A 286 -10.40 -6.58 6.48
N LEU A 287 -9.58 -5.78 7.15
CA LEU A 287 -8.47 -6.27 7.95
C LEU A 287 -8.95 -7.19 9.09
N GLN A 288 -9.99 -6.79 9.84
CA GLN A 288 -10.61 -7.64 10.87
C GLN A 288 -11.15 -8.95 10.30
N SER A 289 -11.75 -8.93 9.10
CA SER A 289 -12.29 -10.13 8.46
C SER A 289 -11.21 -11.07 7.90
N CYS A 290 -10.06 -10.52 7.50
CA CYS A 290 -8.97 -11.27 6.88
C CYS A 290 -7.99 -11.83 7.92
N TYR A 291 -7.82 -11.15 9.06
CA TYR A 291 -6.86 -11.50 10.10
C TYR A 291 -7.48 -11.39 11.51
N PRO A 292 -8.54 -12.16 11.84
CA PRO A 292 -9.22 -12.03 13.14
C PRO A 292 -8.28 -12.20 14.33
N ASP A 293 -7.32 -13.12 14.23
CA ASP A 293 -6.36 -13.43 15.30
C ASP A 293 -5.42 -12.24 15.64
N GLU A 294 -5.16 -11.35 14.68
CA GLU A 294 -4.30 -10.18 14.89
C GLU A 294 -4.97 -9.13 15.79
N PHE A 295 -6.31 -9.10 15.82
CA PHE A 295 -7.06 -8.11 16.60
C PHE A 295 -7.41 -8.61 18.01
N ASP A 296 -7.64 -9.91 18.18
CA ASP A 296 -7.97 -10.50 19.48
C ASP A 296 -6.75 -10.56 20.43
N SER A 297 -5.55 -10.54 19.87
CA SER A 297 -4.30 -10.66 20.63
C SER A 297 -3.89 -9.38 21.37
N GLY A 298 -4.43 -8.21 20.99
CA GLY A 298 -4.09 -6.91 21.59
C GLY A 298 -4.74 -6.62 22.94
N ASP A 299 -5.61 -7.50 23.44
CA ASP A 299 -6.32 -7.31 24.72
C ASP A 299 -5.97 -8.38 25.77
N ARG A 300 -5.02 -9.29 25.47
CA ARG A 300 -4.77 -10.49 26.29
C ARG A 300 -3.36 -10.68 26.84
N VAL A 301 -2.40 -9.81 26.55
CA VAL A 301 -0.98 -10.10 26.87
C VAL A 301 -0.46 -9.49 28.17
N VAL A 302 -1.24 -8.69 28.92
CA VAL A 302 -0.83 -8.23 30.27
C VAL A 302 -1.94 -8.40 31.31
N GLU A 303 -2.34 -9.64 31.59
CA GLU A 303 -2.69 -10.04 32.96
C GLU A 303 -2.19 -11.47 33.22
N ARG A 304 -0.90 -11.62 33.54
CA ARG A 304 -0.49 -12.69 34.46
C ARG A 304 -0.98 -12.31 35.86
N SER A 305 -2.24 -12.57 36.18
CA SER A 305 -2.67 -12.94 37.53
C SER A 305 -4.14 -13.37 37.56
N GLY A 306 -4.40 -14.60 38.00
CA GLY A 306 -5.71 -14.97 38.53
C GLY A 306 -6.51 -15.97 37.70
N MET A 307 -6.30 -17.25 37.99
CA MET A 307 -7.37 -18.25 37.89
C MET A 307 -8.63 -17.73 38.60
N SER A 308 -9.69 -17.39 37.87
CA SER A 308 -11.01 -17.23 38.47
C SER A 308 -12.14 -17.42 37.46
N GLY A 309 -13.01 -18.38 37.77
CA GLY A 309 -14.44 -18.11 37.60
C GLY A 309 -15.14 -18.71 36.39
N LEU A 310 -15.09 -20.03 36.24
CA LEU A 310 -16.08 -20.81 35.50
C LEU A 310 -17.47 -20.79 36.17
N PHE A 311 -18.05 -19.65 36.58
CA PHE A 311 -19.48 -19.56 36.97
C PHE A 311 -19.99 -18.10 36.95
N LYS A 312 -20.80 -17.74 35.94
CA LYS A 312 -22.11 -17.06 36.13
C LYS A 312 -22.72 -16.62 34.80
N LYS A 313 -23.57 -17.52 34.29
CA LYS A 313 -24.75 -17.17 33.50
C LYS A 313 -25.78 -16.57 34.45
N VAL A 314 -26.63 -15.66 33.94
CA VAL A 314 -27.95 -15.22 34.46
C VAL A 314 -28.01 -13.83 35.16
N ILE A 315 -28.84 -12.97 34.54
CA ILE A 315 -29.54 -11.74 35.02
C ILE A 315 -28.71 -10.46 35.20
N GLY A 316 -29.14 -9.38 34.52
CA GLY A 316 -28.66 -8.03 34.85
C GLY A 316 -28.98 -6.94 33.84
N ARG A 317 -30.22 -6.48 33.84
CA ARG A 317 -30.78 -5.36 33.07
C ARG A 317 -30.25 -4.01 33.60
N GLY A 318 -29.62 -3.22 32.72
CA GLY A 318 -29.54 -1.75 32.82
C GLY A 318 -28.33 -1.17 33.58
N GLY A 319 -27.73 -0.12 33.00
CA GLY A 319 -26.79 0.73 33.74
C GLY A 319 -25.70 1.35 32.88
N LYS A 320 -25.78 2.68 32.74
CA LYS A 320 -24.87 3.64 32.10
C LYS A 320 -23.36 3.39 32.28
N SER A 321 -22.63 3.95 31.31
CA SER A 321 -21.22 4.37 31.30
C SER A 321 -20.16 3.29 31.43
N ASN A 322 -19.63 2.85 30.29
CA ASN A 322 -18.21 2.55 30.16
C ASN A 322 -17.69 3.08 28.81
N LYS A 323 -17.26 4.33 28.86
CA LYS A 323 -16.39 4.95 27.87
C LYS A 323 -14.97 4.42 28.14
N LYS A 324 -14.72 3.15 27.80
CA LYS A 324 -13.39 2.52 27.91
C LYS A 324 -13.30 1.45 26.82
N GLY A 325 -12.63 1.79 25.74
CA GLY A 325 -12.48 0.94 24.56
C GLY A 325 -11.62 1.58 23.47
N ARG A 326 -10.60 2.33 23.90
CA ARG A 326 -9.62 2.97 23.01
C ARG A 326 -8.28 2.95 23.73
N GLY A 327 -7.59 1.83 23.64
CA GLY A 327 -6.34 1.60 24.36
C GLY A 327 -5.60 0.37 23.86
N GLY A 328 -5.55 0.15 22.54
CA GLY A 328 -4.67 -0.86 21.92
C GLY A 328 -3.64 -0.27 20.97
N THR A 329 -3.67 1.05 20.74
CA THR A 329 -2.87 1.72 19.69
C THR A 329 -1.39 1.87 20.06
N ASN A 330 -1.05 1.82 21.35
CA ASN A 330 0.32 2.06 21.78
C ASN A 330 1.22 0.83 21.57
N GLU A 331 0.72 -0.40 21.76
CA GLU A 331 1.56 -1.61 21.64
C GLU A 331 2.01 -1.89 20.19
N GLU A 332 1.12 -1.68 19.22
CA GLU A 332 1.47 -1.76 17.79
C GLU A 332 2.56 -0.73 17.43
N MET A 333 2.52 0.47 18.01
CA MET A 333 3.52 1.52 17.79
C MET A 333 4.86 1.21 18.45
N TYR A 334 4.86 0.61 19.65
CA TYR A 334 6.10 0.28 20.37
C TYR A 334 6.95 -0.78 19.65
N ASP A 335 6.31 -1.80 19.04
CA ASP A 335 7.00 -2.84 18.23
C ASP A 335 7.63 -2.25 16.94
N LEU A 336 7.14 -1.09 16.48
CA LEU A 336 7.63 -0.41 15.27
C LEU A 336 8.70 0.65 15.55
N VAL A 337 8.80 1.17 16.79
CA VAL A 337 9.57 2.40 17.10
C VAL A 337 10.82 2.18 17.95
N THR A 338 11.06 1.00 18.53
CA THR A 338 12.32 0.76 19.27
C THR A 338 13.33 -0.10 18.49
N PRO A 339 14.21 0.52 17.69
CA PRO A 339 15.41 -0.13 17.16
C PRO A 339 16.57 -0.08 18.16
N PHE A 340 16.31 0.06 19.46
CA PHE A 340 17.38 -0.05 20.46
C PHE A 340 17.82 -1.52 20.54
N VAL A 341 18.74 -1.89 19.65
CA VAL A 341 19.70 -2.93 19.92
C VAL A 341 20.44 -2.48 21.19
N PRO A 342 20.40 -3.22 22.29
CA PRO A 342 21.31 -2.98 23.40
C PRO A 342 22.71 -3.30 22.86
N ASP A 343 23.36 -2.31 22.25
CA ASP A 343 24.74 -2.46 21.82
C ASP A 343 25.60 -2.75 23.04
N GLU A 344 26.49 -3.72 22.84
CA GLU A 344 27.46 -4.33 23.75
C GLU A 344 28.55 -3.35 24.23
N TRP A 345 28.19 -2.14 24.65
CA TRP A 345 29.09 -1.23 25.37
C TRP A 345 29.11 -1.59 26.86
N GLY A 346 29.80 -2.69 27.17
CA GLY A 346 30.27 -3.06 28.50
C GLY A 346 31.79 -3.08 28.53
#